data_AF-A0A162ALN7-F1
#
_entry.id   AF-A0A162ALN7-F1
#
_cell.length_a   1.000
_cell.length_b   1.000
_cell.length_c   1.000
_cell.angle_alpha   90.00
_cell.angle_beta   90.00
_cell.angle_gamma   90.00
#
_symmetry.space_group_name_H-M   'P 1'
#
loop_
_entity.id
_entity.type
_entity.pdbx_description
1 polymer ?
#
loop_
_entity_poly.entity_id
_entity_poly.type
_entity_poly.pdbx_seq_one_letter_code
_entity_poly.pdbx_strand_id
1 'polypeptide(L)' 'MSAIQRSQLDLLEFIDWTGIECLNQNPSHPFGNALKQVYI' A
#
# COMPACT_ATOMS: atom_id res chain seq x y z
N MET A 1 -0.28 11.82 6.28
CA MET A 1 0.67 12.58 5.45
C MET A 1 1.90 11.73 5.29
N SER A 2 2.21 11.31 4.07
CA SER A 2 3.42 10.54 3.77
C SER A 2 4.64 11.44 3.97
N ALA A 3 5.56 11.07 4.86
CA ALA A 3 6.75 11.88 5.21
C ALA A 3 7.86 11.71 4.15
N ILE A 4 7.53 12.03 2.90
CA ILE A 4 8.41 11.80 1.77
C ILE A 4 9.39 12.96 1.60
N GLN A 5 10.67 12.64 1.46
CA GLN A 5 11.72 13.62 1.18
C GLN A 5 11.45 14.32 -0.15
N ARG A 6 11.81 15.61 -0.27
CA ARG A 6 11.46 16.52 -1.38
C ARG A 6 11.77 16.04 -2.81
N SER A 7 12.56 14.98 -2.99
CA SER A 7 12.94 14.39 -4.28
C SER A 7 12.40 12.97 -4.50
N GLN A 8 11.59 12.46 -3.57
CA GLN A 8 10.96 11.16 -3.66
C GLN A 8 9.45 11.34 -3.86
N LEU A 9 8.82 10.32 -4.43
CA LEU A 9 7.40 10.35 -4.78
C LEU A 9 6.75 9.10 -4.19
N ASP A 10 5.58 9.28 -3.58
CA ASP A 10 4.82 8.15 -3.07
C ASP A 10 4.28 7.38 -4.25
N LEU A 11 4.70 6.12 -4.39
CA LEU A 11 4.21 5.29 -5.49
C LEU A 11 2.85 4.66 -5.18
N LEU A 12 2.32 4.83 -3.96
CA LEU A 12 1.05 4.24 -3.53
C LEU A 12 -0.12 4.60 -4.46
N GLU A 13 -0.14 5.84 -4.97
CA GLU A 13 -1.18 6.32 -5.90
C GLU A 13 -1.03 5.77 -7.32
N PHE A 14 0.15 5.23 -7.66
CA PHE A 14 0.44 4.65 -8.97
C PHE A 14 0.13 3.15 -9.04
N ILE A 15 -0.25 2.55 -7.91
CA ILE A 15 -0.63 1.14 -7.84
C ILE A 15 -2.07 0.98 -8.31
N ASP A 16 -2.29 0.18 -9.36
CA ASP A 16 -3.63 -0.31 -9.71
C ASP A 16 -4.04 -1.43 -8.76
N TRP A 17 -4.81 -1.05 -7.73
CA TRP A 17 -5.30 -1.97 -6.70
C TRP A 17 -6.28 -3.03 -7.22
N THR A 18 -6.89 -2.83 -8.39
CA THR A 18 -7.88 -3.76 -8.93
C THR A 18 -7.24 -5.02 -9.51
N GLY A 19 -5.98 -4.94 -9.94
CA GLY A 19 -5.23 -6.04 -10.54
C GLY A 19 -4.21 -6.71 -9.61
N ILE A 20 -4.16 -6.35 -8.32
CA ILE A 20 -3.20 -6.95 -7.39
C ILE A 20 -3.67 -8.34 -6.97
N GLU A 21 -2.78 -9.31 -7.11
CA GLU A 21 -2.94 -10.66 -6.58
C GLU A 21 -1.82 -10.99 -5.59
N CYS A 22 -2.18 -11.55 -4.43
CA CYS A 22 -1.24 -11.90 -3.37
C CYS A 22 -1.21 -13.41 -3.17
N LEU A 23 -0.07 -14.04 -3.47
CA LEU A 23 0.13 -15.47 -3.23
C LEU A 23 0.37 -15.74 -1.73
N ASN A 24 -0.30 -16.75 -1.18
CA ASN A 24 -0.20 -17.15 0.24
C ASN A 24 -0.50 -16.04 1.25
N GLN A 25 -1.43 -15.13 0.92
CA GLN A 25 -1.87 -14.09 1.84
C GLN A 25 -2.43 -14.69 3.13
N ASN A 26 -1.98 -14.18 4.27
CA ASN A 26 -2.58 -14.51 5.55
C ASN A 26 -3.93 -13.77 5.70
N PRO A 27 -5.07 -14.48 5.82
CA PRO A 27 -6.38 -13.83 5.93
C PRO A 27 -6.53 -12.94 7.17
N SER A 28 -5.79 -13.23 8.25
CA SER A 28 -5.78 -12.42 9.48
C SER A 28 -4.98 -11.12 9.33
N HIS A 29 -4.14 -11.01 8.30
CA HIS A 29 -3.31 -9.83 8.00
C HIS A 29 -3.44 -9.45 6.52
N PRO A 30 -4.55 -8.80 6.13
CA PRO A 30 -4.79 -8.53 4.74
C PRO A 30 -3.76 -7.56 4.15
N PHE A 31 -3.40 -7.75 2.88
CA PHE A 31 -2.36 -6.98 2.18
C PHE A 31 -2.61 -5.47 2.17
N GLY A 32 -3.88 -5.06 2.16
CA GLY A 32 -4.27 -3.65 2.32
C GLY A 32 -3.65 -3.01 3.55
N ASN A 33 -3.48 -3.75 4.65
CA ASN A 33 -2.90 -3.26 5.90
C ASN A 33 -1.37 -3.04 5.81
N ALA A 34 -0.69 -3.62 4.82
CA ALA A 34 0.75 -3.54 4.67
C ALA A 34 1.21 -2.33 3.83
N LEU A 35 0.40 -1.95 2.82
CA LEU A 35 0.75 -0.85 1.92
C LEU A 35 -0.13 0.39 2.12
N LYS A 36 -1.43 0.23 2.37
CA LYS A 36 -2.28 1.37 2.69
C LYS A 36 -2.20 1.59 4.20
N GLN A 37 -1.35 2.52 4.59
CA GLN A 37 -1.42 3.06 5.94
C GLN A 37 -2.84 3.59 6.15
N VAL A 38 -3.58 3.00 7.11
CA VAL A 38 -4.90 3.49 7.49
C VAL A 38 -4.67 4.91 8.01
N TYR A 39 -5.15 5.91 7.26
CA TYR A 39 -5.20 7.27 7.75
C TYR A 39 -6.18 7.29 8.92
N ILE A 40 -5.65 7.52 10.12
CA ILE A 40 -6.42 7.89 11.32
C ILE A 40 -6.56 9.41 11.31
#